data_AF-A0A2S1YHG6-F1
#
_entry.id   AF-A0A2S1YHG6-F1
#
_cell.length_a   1.000
_cell.length_b   1.000
_cell.length_c   1.000
_cell.angle_alpha   90.00
_cell.angle_beta   90.00
_cell.angle_gamma   90.00
#
_symmetry.space_group_name_H-M   'P 1'
#
loop_
_entity.id
_entity.type
_entity.pdbx_description
1 polymer ?
#
loop_
_entity_poly.entity_id
_entity_poly.type
_entity_poly.pdbx_seq_one_letter_code
_entity_poly.pdbx_strand_id
1 'polypeptide(L)'
;MKKVITLLFLVSFGFINAQQAFKGKGDVKVNVGANLQDGGSGIQGSVDFGLGENFSFGFVANYILGFDNFNGNYHGSTNAYYDAEPDFGDRFDAKARINANLSSVIGVEQLDVYPGLSLGLHNFGGHVGGRYFFTEGFGVFTEIGFPIAKYGSNNDPFYHLNNQATFSLGASFNL
;
A
#
# COMPACT_ATOMS: atom_id res chain seq x y z
N MET A 1 27.77 -15.01 11.14
CA MET A 1 28.80 -14.23 10.41
C MET A 1 28.59 -14.24 8.91
N LYS A 2 28.59 -15.39 8.21
CA LYS A 2 28.39 -15.45 6.75
C LYS A 2 27.09 -14.77 6.27
N LYS A 3 25.95 -15.05 6.90
CA LYS A 3 24.65 -14.44 6.53
C LYS A 3 24.61 -12.91 6.70
N VAL A 4 25.28 -12.38 7.73
CA VAL A 4 25.36 -10.94 8.00
C VAL A 4 26.26 -10.25 6.97
N ILE A 5 27.39 -10.88 6.63
CA ILE A 5 28.30 -10.38 5.59
C ILE A 5 27.61 -10.41 4.22
N THR A 6 26.86 -11.47 3.91
CA THR A 6 26.09 -11.57 2.66
C THR A 6 24.99 -10.51 2.57
N LEU A 7 24.27 -10.26 3.67
CA LEU A 7 23.26 -9.20 3.75
C LEU A 7 23.92 -7.82 3.58
N LEU A 8 25.04 -7.56 4.26
CA LEU A 8 25.80 -6.31 4.08
C LEU A 8 26.27 -6.16 2.64
N PHE A 9 26.74 -7.22 1.99
CA PHE A 9 27.22 -7.18 0.61
C PHE A 9 26.08 -6.87 -0.37
N LEU A 10 24.90 -7.49 -0.20
CA LEU A 10 23.69 -7.21 -0.98
C LEU A 10 23.21 -5.76 -0.80
N VAL A 11 23.21 -5.28 0.43
CA VAL A 11 22.86 -3.89 0.76
C VAL A 11 23.86 -2.92 0.14
N SER A 12 25.15 -3.21 0.24
CA SER A 12 26.24 -2.36 -0.31
C SER A 12 26.22 -2.30 -1.84
N PHE A 13 25.98 -3.43 -2.53
CA PHE A 13 25.87 -3.48 -3.99
C PHE A 13 24.62 -2.74 -4.50
N GLY A 14 23.55 -2.76 -3.71
CA GLY A 14 22.30 -2.05 -3.99
C GLY A 14 22.46 -0.53 -3.98
N PHE A 15 23.45 0.03 -3.27
CA PHE A 15 23.69 1.49 -3.24
C PHE A 15 24.50 2.02 -4.43
N ILE A 16 25.32 1.18 -5.09
CA ILE A 16 26.26 1.63 -6.14
C ILE A 16 25.58 1.83 -7.50
N ASN A 17 24.43 1.17 -7.73
CA ASN A 17 23.66 1.26 -8.98
C ASN A 17 22.29 1.93 -8.78
N ALA A 18 22.11 2.58 -7.62
CA ALA A 18 20.83 3.15 -7.23
C ALA A 18 20.57 4.45 -7.99
N GLN A 19 19.46 4.50 -8.73
CA GLN A 19 19.10 5.59 -9.65
C GLN A 19 17.69 6.13 -9.34
N GLN A 20 17.34 7.24 -9.97
CA GLN A 20 16.20 8.09 -9.61
C GLN A 20 14.86 7.33 -9.47
N ALA A 21 14.29 7.37 -8.27
CA ALA A 21 13.03 6.74 -7.87
C ALA A 21 11.78 7.44 -8.43
N PHE A 22 11.86 8.69 -8.84
CA PHE A 22 10.80 9.37 -9.60
C PHE A 22 11.38 10.36 -10.60
N LYS A 23 11.18 10.12 -11.90
CA LYS A 23 11.74 10.91 -13.02
C LYS A 23 10.80 12.03 -13.50
N GLY A 24 9.56 12.05 -13.03
CA GLY A 24 8.56 13.07 -13.40
C GLY A 24 7.56 12.59 -14.44
N LYS A 25 7.20 13.47 -15.38
CA LYS A 25 6.16 13.21 -16.38
C LYS A 25 6.50 11.99 -17.26
N GLY A 26 5.55 11.08 -17.40
CA GLY A 26 5.71 9.85 -18.18
C GLY A 26 6.34 8.68 -17.41
N ASP A 27 6.74 8.90 -16.16
CA ASP A 27 7.22 7.83 -15.28
C ASP A 27 6.05 6.91 -14.88
N VAL A 28 6.27 5.59 -14.89
CA VAL A 28 5.27 4.58 -14.52
C VAL A 28 5.82 3.70 -13.43
N LYS A 29 5.25 3.81 -12.23
CA LYS A 29 5.64 3.01 -11.08
C LYS A 29 4.61 1.95 -10.80
N VAL A 30 5.05 0.69 -10.74
CA VAL A 30 4.21 -0.45 -10.39
C VAL A 30 4.70 -1.03 -9.08
N ASN A 31 3.82 -1.17 -8.09
CA ASN A 31 4.15 -1.81 -6.83
C ASN A 31 3.29 -3.05 -6.64
N VAL A 32 3.89 -4.12 -6.11
CA VAL A 32 3.18 -5.34 -5.74
C VAL A 32 3.76 -5.86 -4.43
N GLY A 33 2.91 -6.13 -3.45
CA GLY A 33 3.37 -6.49 -2.12
C GLY A 33 2.29 -7.08 -1.23
N ALA A 34 2.69 -7.37 0.00
CA ALA A 34 1.76 -7.74 1.06
C ALA A 34 1.02 -6.51 1.57
N ASN A 35 -0.24 -6.70 1.95
CA ASN A 35 -1.07 -5.74 2.68
C ASN A 35 -1.41 -6.33 4.05
N LEU A 36 -1.12 -5.61 5.11
CA LEU A 36 -1.34 -6.02 6.49
C LEU A 36 -2.30 -5.02 7.15
N GLN A 37 -3.30 -5.55 7.84
CA GLN A 37 -4.29 -4.78 8.58
C GLN A 37 -4.83 -5.59 9.77
N ASP A 38 -5.58 -4.95 10.66
CA ASP A 38 -6.24 -5.70 11.74
C ASP A 38 -7.33 -6.60 11.14
N GLY A 39 -7.48 -7.83 11.64
CA GLY A 39 -8.44 -8.80 11.12
C GLY A 39 -8.11 -9.43 9.76
N GLY A 40 -6.95 -9.12 9.14
CA GLY A 40 -6.55 -9.80 7.90
C GLY A 40 -5.22 -9.38 7.27
N SER A 41 -4.74 -10.26 6.39
CA SER A 41 -3.57 -10.03 5.53
C SER A 41 -3.90 -10.38 4.08
N GLY A 42 -3.30 -9.65 3.15
CA GLY A 42 -3.63 -9.72 1.74
C GLY A 42 -2.51 -9.29 0.83
N ILE A 43 -2.88 -9.00 -0.41
CA ILE A 43 -2.00 -8.47 -1.44
C ILE A 43 -2.44 -7.06 -1.82
N GLN A 44 -1.46 -6.23 -2.12
CA GLN A 44 -1.66 -4.91 -2.72
C GLN A 44 -0.95 -4.86 -4.07
N GLY A 45 -1.65 -4.34 -5.06
CA GLY A 45 -1.07 -3.90 -6.32
C GLY A 45 -1.36 -2.41 -6.53
N SER A 46 -0.40 -1.66 -7.06
CA SER A 46 -0.62 -0.28 -7.46
C SER A 46 0.11 0.09 -8.72
N VAL A 47 -0.44 1.05 -9.46
CA VAL A 47 0.23 1.69 -10.60
C VAL A 47 0.07 3.21 -10.49
N ASP A 48 1.17 3.95 -10.58
CA ASP A 48 1.22 5.41 -10.58
C ASP A 48 1.82 5.93 -11.88
N PHE A 49 1.20 6.96 -12.45
CA PHE A 49 1.60 7.64 -13.66
C PHE A 49 2.03 9.07 -13.33
N GLY A 50 3.26 9.43 -13.67
CA GLY A 50 3.80 10.77 -13.48
C GLY A 50 3.15 11.79 -14.43
N LEU A 51 2.59 12.86 -13.87
CA LEU A 51 1.94 13.95 -14.61
C LEU A 51 2.75 15.27 -14.64
N GLY A 52 3.71 15.42 -13.73
CA GLY A 52 4.56 16.60 -13.61
C GLY A 52 5.87 16.25 -12.94
N GLU A 53 6.61 17.26 -12.48
CA GLU A 53 7.92 17.06 -11.85
C GLU A 53 7.81 16.22 -10.57
N ASN A 54 6.83 16.51 -9.72
CA ASN A 54 6.68 15.92 -8.39
C ASN A 54 5.26 15.40 -8.14
N PHE A 55 4.51 15.08 -9.20
CA PHE A 55 3.10 14.69 -9.08
C PHE A 55 2.78 13.48 -9.93
N SER A 56 2.00 12.56 -9.36
CA SER A 56 1.47 11.41 -10.06
C SER A 56 0.02 11.15 -9.66
N PHE A 57 -0.73 10.51 -10.54
CA PHE A 57 -2.02 9.89 -10.21
C PHE A 57 -1.92 8.39 -10.46
N GLY A 58 -2.77 7.61 -9.83
CA GLY A 58 -2.66 6.17 -9.92
C GLY A 58 -3.87 5.43 -9.41
N PHE A 59 -3.73 4.12 -9.41
CA PHE A 59 -4.71 3.19 -8.90
C PHE A 59 -4.06 2.21 -7.92
N VAL A 60 -4.79 1.83 -6.90
CA VAL A 60 -4.42 0.80 -5.94
C VAL A 60 -5.54 -0.22 -5.87
N ALA A 61 -5.21 -1.50 -5.83
CA ALA A 61 -6.14 -2.55 -5.51
C ALA A 61 -5.57 -3.41 -4.37
N ASN A 62 -6.45 -3.79 -3.46
CA ASN A 62 -6.14 -4.68 -2.35
C ASN A 62 -7.10 -5.88 -2.38
N TYR A 63 -6.60 -7.04 -2.01
CA TYR A 63 -7.43 -8.22 -1.77
C TYR A 63 -6.94 -8.97 -0.55
N ILE A 64 -7.81 -9.09 0.46
CA ILE A 64 -7.53 -9.82 1.70
C ILE A 64 -7.60 -11.33 1.42
N LEU A 65 -6.52 -12.05 1.74
CA LEU A 65 -6.37 -13.48 1.51
C LEU A 65 -6.61 -14.28 2.78
N GLY A 66 -5.95 -13.89 3.87
CA GLY A 66 -6.17 -14.44 5.21
C GLY A 66 -6.96 -13.45 6.04
N PHE A 67 -7.97 -13.92 6.75
CA PHE A 67 -8.85 -13.12 7.58
C PHE A 67 -9.16 -13.88 8.87
N ASP A 68 -9.53 -13.14 9.91
CA ASP A 68 -9.98 -13.73 11.17
C ASP A 68 -11.50 -13.95 11.11
N ASN A 69 -11.93 -15.18 11.37
CA ASN A 69 -13.35 -15.51 11.38
C ASN A 69 -14.04 -14.86 12.59
N PHE A 70 -15.20 -14.25 12.36
CA PHE A 70 -15.94 -13.57 13.41
C PHE A 70 -16.87 -14.54 14.16
N ASN A 71 -16.74 -14.57 15.49
CA ASN A 71 -17.56 -15.37 16.38
C ASN A 71 -18.13 -14.49 17.50
N GLY A 72 -19.46 -14.48 17.67
CA GLY A 72 -20.14 -13.75 18.73
C GLY A 72 -21.22 -12.80 18.24
N ASN A 73 -21.69 -11.92 19.13
CA ASN A 73 -22.69 -10.90 18.82
C ASN A 73 -21.99 -9.60 18.45
N TYR A 74 -22.31 -9.05 17.29
CA TYR A 74 -21.79 -7.75 16.87
C TYR A 74 -22.81 -6.65 17.13
N HIS A 75 -22.38 -5.49 17.64
CA HIS A 75 -23.24 -4.31 17.86
C HIS A 75 -24.52 -4.56 18.68
N GLY A 76 -24.51 -5.55 19.58
CA GLY A 76 -25.69 -5.91 20.37
C GLY A 76 -26.79 -6.63 19.57
N SER A 77 -26.47 -7.15 18.37
CA SER A 77 -27.32 -8.04 17.60
C SER A 77 -27.78 -9.23 18.46
N THR A 78 -29.07 -9.61 18.33
CA THR A 78 -29.62 -10.82 18.94
C THR A 78 -29.17 -12.09 18.21
N ASN A 79 -28.67 -11.95 16.98
CA ASN A 79 -28.13 -13.04 16.19
C ASN A 79 -26.62 -13.10 16.39
N ALA A 80 -26.16 -14.23 16.91
CA ALA A 80 -24.74 -14.55 17.02
C ALA A 80 -24.21 -15.05 15.68
N TYR A 81 -23.04 -14.56 15.31
CA TYR A 81 -22.25 -15.09 14.22
C TYR A 81 -21.43 -16.27 14.72
N TYR A 82 -21.39 -17.33 13.93
CA TYR A 82 -20.58 -18.52 14.17
C TYR A 82 -19.73 -18.74 12.94
N ASP A 83 -18.42 -18.65 13.12
CA ASP A 83 -17.43 -18.84 12.07
C ASP A 83 -17.73 -18.02 10.81
N ALA A 84 -18.19 -16.77 10.99
CA ALA A 84 -18.52 -15.91 9.87
C ALA A 84 -17.24 -15.52 9.13
N GLU A 85 -17.33 -15.52 7.80
CA GLU A 85 -16.25 -15.12 6.90
C GLU A 85 -16.65 -13.84 6.15
N PRO A 86 -15.68 -12.96 5.84
CA PRO A 86 -15.93 -11.77 5.03
C PRO A 86 -16.22 -12.15 3.58
N ASP A 87 -17.21 -11.49 2.98
CA ASP A 87 -17.57 -11.69 1.59
C ASP A 87 -16.51 -11.05 0.66
N PHE A 88 -16.62 -11.32 -0.64
CA PHE A 88 -15.71 -10.72 -1.64
C PHE A 88 -15.67 -9.19 -1.54
N GLY A 89 -16.80 -8.55 -1.28
CA GLY A 89 -16.92 -7.09 -1.16
C GLY A 89 -16.09 -6.53 -0.02
N ASP A 90 -16.11 -7.18 1.14
CA ASP A 90 -15.35 -6.75 2.33
C ASP A 90 -13.84 -6.94 2.12
N ARG A 91 -13.47 -7.98 1.36
CA ARG A 91 -12.08 -8.36 1.11
C ARG A 91 -11.41 -7.52 0.03
N PHE A 92 -12.16 -7.10 -0.98
CA PHE A 92 -11.65 -6.40 -2.15
C PHE A 92 -11.78 -4.89 -2.00
N ASP A 93 -10.73 -4.14 -2.29
CA ASP A 93 -10.81 -2.69 -2.34
C ASP A 93 -10.03 -2.15 -3.54
N ALA A 94 -10.57 -1.10 -4.15
CA ALA A 94 -9.95 -0.41 -5.27
C ALA A 94 -10.00 1.10 -5.02
N LYS A 95 -8.90 1.80 -5.29
CA LYS A 95 -8.76 3.23 -5.06
C LYS A 95 -8.16 3.93 -6.26
N ALA A 96 -8.68 5.10 -6.60
CA ALA A 96 -7.95 6.10 -7.38
C ALA A 96 -7.16 6.97 -6.41
N ARG A 97 -5.94 7.36 -6.77
CA ARG A 97 -5.08 8.16 -5.89
C ARG A 97 -4.31 9.25 -6.61
N ILE A 98 -3.89 10.24 -5.85
CA ILE A 98 -2.93 11.26 -6.25
C ILE A 98 -1.78 11.28 -5.24
N ASN A 99 -0.56 11.49 -5.73
CA ASN A 99 0.64 11.53 -4.90
C ASN A 99 1.46 12.78 -5.20
N ALA A 100 2.05 13.36 -4.15
CA ALA A 100 3.16 14.28 -4.27
C ALA A 100 4.46 13.49 -4.06
N ASN A 101 5.30 13.37 -5.06
CA ASN A 101 6.55 12.62 -5.03
C ASN A 101 7.69 13.54 -4.60
N LEU A 102 8.34 13.25 -3.48
CA LEU A 102 9.27 14.16 -2.80
C LEU A 102 10.75 13.84 -3.04
N SER A 103 11.10 12.86 -3.87
CA SER A 103 12.50 12.53 -4.18
C SER A 103 13.37 13.75 -4.52
N SER A 104 12.88 14.64 -5.41
CA SER A 104 13.58 15.88 -5.80
C SER A 104 13.65 16.92 -4.68
N VAL A 105 12.65 16.96 -3.79
CA VAL A 105 12.54 17.91 -2.69
C VAL A 105 13.45 17.51 -1.52
N ILE A 106 13.54 16.21 -1.25
CA ILE A 106 14.40 15.63 -0.21
C ILE A 106 15.87 15.61 -0.67
N GLY A 107 16.11 15.61 -1.98
CA GLY A 107 17.45 15.58 -2.57
C GLY A 107 18.10 14.19 -2.54
N VAL A 108 17.31 13.13 -2.31
CA VAL A 108 17.76 11.74 -2.38
C VAL A 108 17.07 11.10 -3.57
N GLU A 109 17.76 11.06 -4.71
CA GLU A 109 17.18 10.64 -5.98
C GLU A 109 16.57 9.23 -5.89
N GLN A 110 17.19 8.32 -5.15
CA GLN A 110 16.81 6.91 -5.07
C GLN A 110 15.68 6.63 -4.09
N LEU A 111 15.33 7.61 -3.26
CA LEU A 111 14.26 7.51 -2.28
C LEU A 111 13.16 8.48 -2.65
N ASP A 112 11.99 7.94 -2.96
CA ASP A 112 10.80 8.75 -3.13
C ASP A 112 9.86 8.51 -1.94
N VAL A 113 9.65 9.55 -1.14
CA VAL A 113 8.58 9.60 -0.14
C VAL A 113 7.39 10.27 -0.80
N TYR A 114 6.26 9.60 -0.82
CA TYR A 114 5.09 10.03 -1.57
C TYR A 114 3.84 10.06 -0.68
N PRO A 115 3.56 11.19 0.01
CA PRO A 115 2.25 11.41 0.60
C PRO A 115 1.19 11.59 -0.50
N GLY A 116 -0.04 11.15 -0.20
CA GLY A 116 -1.13 11.24 -1.16
C GLY A 116 -2.52 11.13 -0.54
N LEU A 117 -3.51 11.33 -1.41
CA LEU A 117 -4.91 11.12 -1.10
C LEU A 117 -5.46 10.05 -2.03
N SER A 118 -6.39 9.25 -1.51
CA SER A 118 -7.01 8.14 -2.21
C SER A 118 -8.52 8.16 -2.03
N LEU A 119 -9.25 7.97 -3.12
CA LEU A 119 -10.68 7.76 -3.15
C LEU A 119 -10.94 6.29 -3.47
N GLY A 120 -11.36 5.53 -2.46
CA GLY A 120 -11.60 4.10 -2.53
C GLY A 120 -13.06 3.71 -2.54
N LEU A 121 -13.32 2.41 -2.69
CA LEU A 121 -14.66 1.84 -2.56
C LEU A 121 -15.12 1.83 -1.09
N HIS A 122 -14.18 1.68 -0.15
CA HIS A 122 -14.47 1.61 1.28
C HIS A 122 -14.36 2.96 2.00
N ASN A 123 -13.44 3.84 1.57
CA ASN A 123 -13.20 5.14 2.21
C ASN A 123 -12.58 6.16 1.26
N PHE A 124 -12.74 7.42 1.62
CA PHE A 124 -11.78 8.46 1.29
C PHE A 124 -10.68 8.48 2.35
N GLY A 125 -9.43 8.39 1.92
CA GLY A 125 -8.29 8.24 2.82
C GLY A 125 -7.04 8.96 2.34
N GLY A 126 -6.04 9.00 3.19
CA GLY A 126 -4.68 9.41 2.85
C GLY A 126 -3.74 8.22 2.90
N HIS A 127 -2.55 8.40 2.33
CA HIS A 127 -1.45 7.47 2.48
C HIS A 127 -0.12 8.21 2.50
N VAL A 128 0.87 7.57 3.09
CA VAL A 128 2.27 7.96 2.98
C VAL A 128 3.06 6.73 2.59
N GLY A 129 3.61 6.77 1.39
CA GLY A 129 4.47 5.70 0.89
C GLY A 129 5.92 6.12 0.81
N GLY A 130 6.79 5.12 0.77
CA GLY A 130 8.21 5.26 0.51
C GLY A 130 8.65 4.18 -0.46
N ARG A 131 9.37 4.55 -1.50
CA ARG A 131 10.00 3.59 -2.44
C ARG A 131 11.48 3.89 -2.57
N TYR A 132 12.27 2.83 -2.59
CA TYR A 132 13.71 2.89 -2.79
C TYR A 132 14.12 2.02 -3.97
N PHE A 133 14.75 2.62 -4.98
CA PHE A 133 15.18 1.92 -6.19
C PHE A 133 16.66 1.55 -6.12
N PHE A 134 16.94 0.24 -6.22
CA PHE A 134 18.32 -0.29 -6.25
C PHE A 134 18.91 -0.26 -7.66
N THR A 135 18.04 -0.26 -8.68
CA THR A 135 18.39 -0.20 -10.10
C THR A 135 17.36 0.66 -10.83
N GLU A 136 17.56 0.92 -12.13
CA GLU A 136 16.58 1.67 -12.93
C GLU A 136 15.21 1.00 -13.01
N GLY A 137 15.10 -0.32 -12.83
CA GLY A 137 13.87 -1.08 -13.03
C GLY A 137 13.29 -1.71 -11.78
N PHE A 138 14.07 -1.83 -10.69
CA PHE A 138 13.68 -2.57 -9.49
C PHE A 138 14.00 -1.82 -8.20
N GLY A 139 13.04 -1.87 -7.29
CA GLY A 139 13.10 -1.32 -5.96
C GLY A 139 12.21 -2.07 -4.98
N VAL A 140 12.11 -1.51 -3.79
CA VAL A 140 11.14 -1.93 -2.76
C VAL A 140 10.27 -0.74 -2.39
N PHE A 141 9.06 -1.02 -1.93
CA PHE A 141 8.18 0.00 -1.38
C PHE A 141 7.62 -0.41 -0.04
N THR A 142 7.19 0.59 0.70
CA THR A 142 6.32 0.46 1.85
C THR A 142 5.30 1.59 1.84
N GLU A 143 4.10 1.34 2.37
CA GLU A 143 3.02 2.31 2.37
C GLU A 143 2.16 2.15 3.61
N ILE A 144 1.85 3.27 4.26
CA ILE A 144 0.84 3.33 5.33
C ILE A 144 -0.37 4.06 4.75
N GLY A 145 -1.51 3.38 4.71
CA GLY A 145 -2.80 3.96 4.35
C GLY A 145 -3.66 4.21 5.57
N PHE A 146 -4.49 5.25 5.56
CA PHE A 146 -5.43 5.53 6.64
C PHE A 146 -6.71 6.23 6.12
N PRO A 147 -7.89 5.88 6.65
CA PRO A 147 -9.14 6.51 6.25
C PRO A 147 -9.27 7.91 6.88
N ILE A 148 -9.78 8.86 6.10
CA ILE A 148 -10.20 10.20 6.55
C ILE A 148 -11.72 10.22 6.73
N ALA A 149 -12.45 9.61 5.78
CA ALA A 149 -13.89 9.41 5.84
C ALA A 149 -14.23 7.99 5.37
N LYS A 150 -14.83 7.20 6.25
CA LYS A 150 -15.25 5.81 5.98
C LYS A 150 -16.64 5.76 5.35
N TYR A 151 -16.86 4.86 4.42
CA TYR A 151 -18.17 4.60 3.81
C TYR A 151 -18.78 3.33 4.38
N GLY A 152 -20.10 3.15 4.20
CA GLY A 152 -20.83 1.98 4.67
C GLY A 152 -21.36 2.09 6.10
N SER A 153 -22.05 1.06 6.54
CA SER A 153 -22.61 0.96 7.90
C SER A 153 -21.71 0.10 8.78
N ASN A 154 -21.45 0.56 10.01
CA ASN A 154 -20.67 -0.17 11.00
C ASN A 154 -21.43 -1.33 11.67
N ASN A 155 -22.54 -1.81 11.09
CA ASN A 155 -23.31 -2.93 11.61
C ASN A 155 -22.81 -4.30 11.10
N ASP A 156 -21.86 -4.29 10.16
CA ASP A 156 -21.19 -5.49 9.67
C ASP A 156 -19.92 -5.75 10.50
N PRO A 157 -19.69 -6.97 11.03
CA PRO A 157 -18.46 -7.32 11.74
C PRO A 157 -17.19 -7.08 10.90
N PHE A 158 -17.26 -7.17 9.57
CA PHE A 158 -16.13 -6.97 8.65
C PHE A 158 -16.03 -5.54 8.11
N TYR A 159 -16.89 -4.61 8.57
CA TYR A 159 -16.87 -3.20 8.17
C TYR A 159 -15.50 -2.53 8.30
N HIS A 160 -14.67 -2.99 9.23
CA HIS A 160 -13.35 -2.44 9.50
C HIS A 160 -12.31 -2.83 8.44
N LEU A 161 -12.50 -3.96 7.73
CA LEU A 161 -11.62 -4.39 6.66
C LEU A 161 -11.58 -3.34 5.54
N ASN A 162 -10.37 -3.02 5.07
CA ASN A 162 -10.07 -1.93 4.13
C ASN A 162 -10.46 -0.51 4.61
N ASN A 163 -11.08 -0.39 5.78
CA ASN A 163 -11.66 0.82 6.37
C ASN A 163 -10.94 1.27 7.64
N GLN A 164 -9.63 1.05 7.67
CA GLN A 164 -8.76 1.24 8.82
C GLN A 164 -7.34 1.58 8.37
N ALA A 165 -6.43 1.79 9.32
CA ALA A 165 -5.03 1.93 8.99
C ALA A 165 -4.49 0.61 8.42
N THR A 166 -3.77 0.68 7.30
CA THR A 166 -3.15 -0.48 6.66
C THR A 166 -1.66 -0.22 6.45
N PHE A 167 -0.89 -1.30 6.44
CA PHE A 167 0.54 -1.26 6.17
C PHE A 167 0.88 -2.21 5.04
N SER A 168 1.54 -1.71 4.00
CA SER A 168 1.92 -2.50 2.84
C SER A 168 3.44 -2.46 2.63
N LEU A 169 3.99 -3.54 2.10
CA LEU A 169 5.40 -3.62 1.72
C LEU A 169 5.61 -4.65 0.60
N GLY A 170 6.59 -4.40 -0.27
CA GLY A 170 6.89 -5.32 -1.36
C GLY A 170 7.87 -4.76 -2.36
N ALA A 171 7.74 -5.23 -3.61
CA ALA A 171 8.58 -4.82 -4.72
C ALA A 171 7.99 -3.62 -5.46
N SER A 172 8.87 -2.75 -5.96
CA SER A 172 8.55 -1.63 -6.82
C SER A 172 9.28 -1.81 -8.15
N PHE A 173 8.59 -1.49 -9.24
CA PHE A 173 9.11 -1.58 -10.59
C PHE A 173 8.91 -0.25 -11.29
N ASN A 174 9.90 0.10 -12.10
CA ASN A 174 9.86 1.26 -12.98
C ASN A 174 9.78 0.75 -14.42
N LEU A 175 8.76 1.18 -15.16
CA LEU A 175 8.47 0.74 -16.52
C LEU A 175 8.79 1.82 -17.56
#